data_AF-A0A5Q4FJ63-F1
#
_entry.id   AF-A0A5Q4FJ63-F1
#
_cell.length_a   1.000
_cell.length_b   1.000
_cell.length_c   1.000
_cell.angle_alpha   90.00
_cell.angle_beta   90.00
_cell.angle_gamma   90.00
#
_symmetry.space_group_name_H-M   'P 1'
#
loop_
_entity.id
_entity.type
_entity.pdbx_description
1 polymer ?
#
loop_
_entity_poly.entity_id
_entity_poly.type
_entity_poly.pdbx_seq_one_letter_code
_entity_poly.pdbx_strand_id
1 'polypeptide(L)'
;MNIFAFATVAVLLFANPVEGPDTIPVISIEGNQLEQFPEIALFDRMGWFYHSGDHPELAADSTFSGSWTPVTLAMWPGHVPDDWDGIGWFAGLVRIDTTLHNREVALWGRIYGGMEIYVNGERAGSAGRVGTDYKTEEPVGLFDPITFSFGEKDLQFIAIRYSNHNYRKAWDKAPIGPLLRLGLPVSVLYQYQSRIDETRNNRQISFLLMGILAAFAFLHLILFFYYPPEKANLVYSLLLLSYFFLTFATVSVGLTYNPDLFLRHLYIEGSAVVLAAIINIYFVFVVTRRKINWIPAAFTFAGLGFLYFVYSNPVDTRSFLVMFSYASTITAIILFSKDRILEGQKDFNVIIAAYVVYFILVIPRTLLISTDISILWAEYQFISQIGFIFIPAGYSMYLAKNFASINQLIKDQLEENERLAAEKQKLVEQKKEELEREVLARTADLDKSNRLLLDSLNKLTAAQDQLVQQEKLASLGQLT
;
A
#
# COMPACT_ATOMS: atom_id res chain seq x y z
N MET A 1 16.51 -14.60 13.49
CA MET A 1 17.69 -14.33 14.32
C MET A 1 17.93 -12.83 14.34
N ASN A 2 17.44 -12.12 15.36
CA ASN A 2 17.67 -10.68 15.57
C ASN A 2 17.90 -10.48 17.07
N ILE A 3 19.16 -10.65 17.49
CA ILE A 3 19.62 -10.53 18.88
C ILE A 3 20.01 -9.08 19.22
N PHE A 4 20.04 -8.17 18.24
CA PHE A 4 20.61 -6.82 18.42
C PHE A 4 19.62 -5.71 18.77
N ALA A 5 18.31 -5.97 18.86
CA ALA A 5 17.32 -4.92 19.16
C ALA A 5 17.11 -4.68 20.67
N PHE A 6 17.37 -5.68 21.54
CA PHE A 6 17.06 -5.58 22.97
C PHE A 6 18.05 -4.75 23.81
N ALA A 7 19.15 -4.26 23.23
CA ALA A 7 20.26 -3.71 24.02
C ALA A 7 20.16 -2.20 24.35
N THR A 8 19.21 -1.44 23.80
CA THR A 8 19.36 0.05 23.80
C THR A 8 18.34 0.82 24.65
N VAL A 9 17.50 0.16 25.45
CA VAL A 9 16.68 0.83 26.49
C VAL A 9 17.08 0.41 27.91
N ALA A 10 18.04 -0.51 28.06
CA ALA A 10 18.46 -1.04 29.36
C ALA A 10 19.38 -0.14 30.20
N VAL A 11 19.69 1.10 29.78
CA VAL A 11 20.83 1.85 30.34
C VAL A 11 20.48 2.91 31.41
N LEU A 12 19.21 3.12 31.80
CA LEU A 12 18.91 4.15 32.83
C LEU A 12 17.93 3.80 33.97
N LEU A 13 17.63 2.52 34.24
CA LEU A 13 16.79 2.14 35.40
C LEU A 13 17.25 0.93 36.23
N PHE A 14 18.51 0.51 36.12
CA PHE A 14 19.04 -0.59 36.95
C PHE A 14 20.15 -0.11 37.89
N ALA A 15 19.77 0.18 39.13
CA ALA A 15 20.55 -0.14 40.33
C ALA A 15 19.71 0.15 41.58
N ASN A 16 18.85 -0.80 41.98
CA ASN A 16 18.67 -1.03 43.41
C ASN A 16 19.33 -2.37 43.73
N PRO A 17 20.16 -2.45 44.79
CA PRO A 17 20.84 -3.68 45.15
C PRO A 17 19.80 -4.74 45.51
N VAL A 18 20.01 -5.95 44.98
CA VAL A 18 19.33 -7.16 45.42
C VAL A 18 19.71 -7.35 46.89
N GLU A 19 18.80 -7.01 47.80
CA GLU A 19 18.86 -7.51 49.17
C GLU A 19 18.71 -9.05 49.13
N GLY A 20 19.32 -9.74 50.10
CA GLY A 20 19.71 -11.14 50.01
C GLY A 20 18.61 -12.16 49.67
N PRO A 21 18.99 -13.45 49.52
CA PRO A 21 18.19 -14.52 48.90
C PRO A 21 16.83 -14.86 49.55
N ASP A 22 16.46 -14.21 50.67
CA ASP A 22 15.21 -14.44 51.41
C ASP A 22 14.24 -13.24 51.38
N THR A 23 14.52 -12.19 50.60
CA THR A 23 13.64 -11.00 50.52
C THR A 23 12.80 -11.02 49.24
N ILE A 24 11.47 -10.92 49.39
CA ILE A 24 10.55 -10.79 48.24
C ILE A 24 10.93 -9.50 47.50
N PRO A 25 11.28 -9.54 46.20
CA PRO A 25 11.59 -8.36 45.43
C PRO A 25 10.42 -7.36 45.45
N VAL A 26 10.74 -6.10 45.76
CA VAL A 26 9.79 -5.00 45.88
C VAL A 26 10.03 -3.98 44.78
N ILE A 27 8.95 -3.54 44.11
CA ILE A 27 8.99 -2.52 43.07
C ILE A 27 9.00 -1.14 43.75
N SER A 28 10.13 -0.43 43.70
CA SER A 28 10.19 0.94 44.24
C SER A 28 9.68 1.97 43.24
N ILE A 29 8.82 2.87 43.71
CA ILE A 29 8.28 4.02 42.97
C ILE A 29 8.41 5.26 43.86
N GLU A 30 9.10 6.28 43.37
CA GLU A 30 9.24 7.56 44.07
C GLU A 30 8.43 8.64 43.37
N GLY A 31 7.81 9.55 44.10
CA GLY A 31 7.01 10.63 43.52
C GLY A 31 7.83 11.58 42.63
N ASN A 32 9.10 11.81 42.95
CA ASN A 32 10.02 12.59 42.10
C ASN A 32 10.19 11.96 40.70
N GLN A 33 10.12 10.63 40.57
CA GLN A 33 10.25 9.91 39.31
C GLN A 33 9.02 10.14 38.45
N LEU A 34 7.83 10.18 39.06
CA LEU A 34 6.57 10.46 38.37
C LEU A 34 6.43 11.93 37.96
N GLU A 35 7.20 12.83 38.56
CA GLU A 35 7.28 14.24 38.17
C GLU A 35 8.31 14.47 37.06
N GLN A 36 9.42 13.71 37.06
CA GLN A 36 10.47 13.78 36.03
C GLN A 36 10.10 13.01 34.75
N PHE A 37 9.45 11.84 34.91
CA PHE A 37 9.03 11.00 33.81
C PHE A 37 7.50 10.92 33.79
N PRO A 38 6.85 11.08 32.63
CA PRO A 38 5.40 11.12 32.55
C PRO A 38 4.74 9.81 33.00
N GLU A 39 5.49 8.71 32.99
CA GLU A 39 5.03 7.37 33.35
C GLU A 39 6.20 6.41 33.65
N ILE A 40 5.89 5.36 34.39
CA ILE A 40 6.77 4.23 34.69
C ILE A 40 6.16 2.97 34.08
N ALA A 41 6.96 2.26 33.28
CA ALA A 41 6.61 0.92 32.80
C ALA A 41 6.65 -0.09 33.96
N LEU A 42 5.54 -0.81 34.18
CA LEU A 42 5.46 -1.91 35.14
C LEU A 42 5.75 -3.27 34.49
N PHE A 43 5.62 -3.36 33.17
CA PHE A 43 5.53 -4.64 32.47
C PHE A 43 6.84 -5.42 32.31
N ASP A 44 7.98 -4.72 32.28
CA ASP A 44 9.33 -5.31 32.20
C ASP A 44 10.09 -5.25 33.54
N ARG A 45 9.43 -4.80 34.63
CA ARG A 45 10.05 -4.76 35.96
C ARG A 45 10.04 -6.14 36.60
N MET A 46 11.14 -6.48 37.27
CA MET A 46 11.21 -7.60 38.21
C MET A 46 10.40 -7.28 39.47
N GLY A 47 9.91 -8.30 40.17
CA GLY A 47 9.11 -8.16 41.40
C GLY A 47 7.63 -8.50 41.24
N TRP A 48 7.22 -8.99 40.06
CA TRP A 48 5.91 -9.58 39.86
C TRP A 48 5.95 -11.08 40.04
N PHE A 49 4.85 -11.62 40.56
CA PHE A 49 4.62 -13.03 40.78
C PHE A 49 3.33 -13.45 40.11
N TYR A 50 3.30 -14.67 39.62
CA TYR A 50 2.17 -15.29 38.95
C TYR A 50 1.62 -16.46 39.76
N HIS A 51 0.30 -16.60 39.78
CA HIS A 51 -0.41 -17.77 40.29
C HIS A 51 -1.45 -18.21 39.25
N SER A 52 -1.47 -19.51 38.94
CA SER A 52 -2.43 -20.10 38.00
C SER A 52 -3.83 -20.21 38.58
N GLY A 53 -4.84 -20.21 37.70
CA GLY A 53 -6.23 -20.38 38.07
C GLY A 53 -6.94 -19.09 38.49
N ASP A 54 -8.23 -19.21 38.78
CA ASP A 54 -9.11 -18.08 39.04
C ASP A 54 -9.60 -18.08 40.49
N HIS A 55 -8.75 -17.57 41.38
CA HIS A 55 -8.91 -17.60 42.83
C HIS A 55 -9.09 -16.17 43.40
N PRO A 56 -10.33 -15.68 43.59
CA PRO A 56 -10.60 -14.31 44.04
C PRO A 56 -9.93 -13.92 45.37
N GLU A 57 -9.67 -14.89 46.24
CA GLU A 57 -8.95 -14.74 47.49
C GLU A 57 -7.53 -14.16 47.31
N LEU A 58 -6.90 -14.37 46.14
CA LEU A 58 -5.55 -13.88 45.84
C LEU A 58 -5.51 -12.35 45.68
N ALA A 59 -6.65 -11.67 45.53
CA ALA A 59 -6.72 -10.21 45.46
C ALA A 59 -6.13 -9.52 46.70
N ALA A 60 -6.08 -10.19 47.84
CA ALA A 60 -5.59 -9.68 49.12
C ALA A 60 -4.42 -10.49 49.71
N ASP A 61 -3.88 -11.49 49.00
CA ASP A 61 -2.77 -12.32 49.49
C ASP A 61 -1.41 -11.60 49.36
N SER A 62 -1.20 -10.59 50.20
CA SER A 62 0.08 -9.86 50.27
C SER A 62 1.23 -10.67 50.84
N THR A 63 0.96 -11.88 51.35
CA THR A 63 1.99 -12.79 51.88
C THR A 63 2.59 -13.71 50.83
N PHE A 64 2.01 -13.72 49.61
CA PHE A 64 2.37 -14.64 48.53
C PHE A 64 2.35 -16.09 49.02
N SER A 65 1.31 -16.45 49.77
CA SER A 65 1.14 -17.81 50.27
C SER A 65 0.83 -18.76 49.11
N GLY A 66 1.48 -19.93 49.06
CA GLY A 66 1.24 -20.93 48.00
C GLY A 66 2.29 -20.92 46.88
N SER A 67 1.86 -21.25 45.65
CA SER A 67 2.73 -21.59 44.51
C SER A 67 2.99 -20.40 43.57
N TRP A 68 3.28 -19.22 44.13
CA TRP A 68 3.60 -18.04 43.35
C TRP A 68 4.96 -18.18 42.62
N THR A 69 4.97 -17.91 41.32
CA THR A 69 6.17 -18.02 40.48
C THR A 69 6.61 -16.63 40.01
N PRO A 70 7.90 -16.24 40.14
CA PRO A 70 8.37 -14.95 39.64
C PRO A 70 8.20 -14.82 38.13
N VAL A 71 7.69 -13.69 37.66
CA VAL A 71 7.45 -13.39 36.24
C VAL A 71 7.68 -11.91 35.93
N THR A 72 7.71 -11.57 34.64
CA THR A 72 7.42 -10.21 34.18
C THR A 72 5.97 -10.14 33.69
N LEU A 73 5.25 -9.05 33.95
CA LEU A 73 3.84 -8.94 33.52
C LEU A 73 3.67 -9.05 32.01
N ALA A 74 4.64 -8.59 31.21
CA ALA A 74 4.53 -8.67 29.76
C ALA A 74 4.38 -10.12 29.26
N MET A 75 4.90 -11.10 29.99
CA MET A 75 4.96 -12.51 29.59
C MET A 75 5.37 -12.64 28.12
N TRP A 76 6.57 -12.13 27.81
CA TRP A 76 7.11 -12.23 26.46
C TRP A 76 7.22 -13.71 26.06
N PRO A 77 7.00 -14.05 24.79
CA PRO A 77 7.09 -15.43 24.33
C PRO A 77 8.43 -16.08 24.70
N GLY A 78 8.36 -17.31 25.18
CA GLY A 78 9.50 -18.02 25.81
C GLY A 78 9.67 -17.76 27.32
N HIS A 79 8.93 -16.81 27.91
CA HIS A 79 8.91 -16.51 29.35
C HIS A 79 7.51 -16.64 29.95
N VAL A 80 6.61 -17.35 29.27
CA VAL A 80 5.26 -17.65 29.75
C VAL A 80 5.36 -18.83 30.71
N PRO A 81 4.70 -18.79 31.88
CA PRO A 81 4.63 -19.93 32.79
C PRO A 81 4.06 -21.19 32.10
N ASP A 82 4.65 -22.36 32.38
CA ASP A 82 4.25 -23.63 31.77
C ASP A 82 2.78 -24.02 32.08
N ASP A 83 2.28 -23.57 33.23
CA ASP A 83 0.93 -23.78 33.73
C ASP A 83 -0.05 -22.63 33.38
N TRP A 84 0.36 -21.68 32.54
CA TRP A 84 -0.57 -20.67 31.99
C TRP A 84 -1.56 -21.31 31.03
N ASP A 85 -2.84 -21.33 31.41
CA ASP A 85 -3.93 -21.91 30.62
C ASP A 85 -4.87 -20.87 29.98
N GLY A 86 -4.60 -19.58 30.21
CA GLY A 86 -5.38 -18.46 29.68
C GLY A 86 -5.99 -17.57 30.75
N ILE A 87 -5.91 -17.93 32.03
CA ILE A 87 -6.33 -17.09 33.15
C ILE A 87 -5.39 -17.23 34.35
N GLY A 88 -5.16 -16.14 35.06
CA GLY A 88 -4.41 -16.19 36.31
C GLY A 88 -4.28 -14.86 37.01
N TRP A 89 -3.54 -14.89 38.12
CA TRP A 89 -3.29 -13.75 38.99
C TRP A 89 -1.84 -13.32 38.91
N PHE A 90 -1.63 -12.01 38.82
CA PHE A 90 -0.32 -11.38 38.91
C PHE A 90 -0.30 -10.49 40.13
N ALA A 91 0.70 -10.59 40.99
CA ALA A 91 0.81 -9.76 42.17
C ALA A 91 2.23 -9.23 42.38
N GLY A 92 2.33 -8.06 42.99
CA GLY A 92 3.60 -7.41 43.28
C GLY A 92 3.49 -6.49 44.49
N LEU A 93 4.58 -6.42 45.25
CA LEU A 93 4.72 -5.43 46.31
C LEU A 93 5.34 -4.17 45.72
N VAL A 94 4.71 -3.04 45.97
CA VAL A 94 5.17 -1.72 45.54
C VAL A 94 5.54 -0.92 46.76
N ARG A 95 6.79 -0.48 46.84
CA ARG A 95 7.24 0.47 47.86
C ARG A 95 7.12 1.88 47.31
N ILE A 96 6.36 2.71 47.99
CA ILE A 96 6.18 4.12 47.68
C ILE A 96 6.86 4.98 48.73
N ASP A 97 7.27 6.18 48.34
CA ASP A 97 7.73 7.20 49.28
C ASP A 97 6.56 8.04 49.81
N THR A 98 6.82 8.81 50.87
CA THR A 98 5.80 9.60 51.56
C THR A 98 5.11 10.65 50.66
N THR A 99 5.75 11.04 49.55
CA THR A 99 5.16 11.98 48.58
C THR A 99 4.00 11.38 47.76
N LEU A 100 3.84 10.06 47.81
CA LEU A 100 2.78 9.31 47.13
C LEU A 100 1.70 8.79 48.10
N HIS A 101 1.87 8.95 49.42
CA HIS A 101 0.86 8.54 50.40
C HIS A 101 -0.45 9.31 50.17
N ASN A 102 -1.57 8.58 50.07
CA ASN A 102 -2.90 9.14 49.78
C ASN A 102 -2.97 9.94 48.46
N ARG A 103 -1.97 9.83 47.58
CA ARG A 103 -1.94 10.52 46.30
C ARG A 103 -2.61 9.66 45.24
N GLU A 104 -3.41 10.30 44.39
CA GLU A 104 -4.03 9.64 43.24
C GLU A 104 -2.99 9.41 42.14
N VAL A 105 -3.00 8.19 41.61
CA VAL A 105 -2.21 7.75 40.46
C VAL A 105 -3.13 7.16 39.41
N ALA A 106 -2.64 7.08 38.18
CA ALA A 106 -3.36 6.48 37.07
C ALA A 106 -2.56 5.35 36.45
N LEU A 107 -3.25 4.26 36.16
CA LEU A 107 -2.76 3.13 35.40
C LEU A 107 -3.38 3.16 34.01
N TRP A 108 -2.55 2.97 33.00
CA TRP A 108 -3.01 2.79 31.64
C TRP A 108 -2.08 1.84 30.90
N GLY A 109 -2.47 1.43 29.70
CA GLY A 109 -1.63 0.55 28.91
C GLY A 109 -2.39 -0.22 27.86
N ARG A 110 -1.77 -1.29 27.38
CA ARG A 110 -2.36 -2.19 26.40
C ARG A 110 -2.47 -3.59 26.99
N ILE A 111 -3.62 -4.21 26.81
CA ILE A 111 -3.83 -5.63 27.10
C ILE A 111 -4.36 -6.34 25.84
N TYR A 112 -4.45 -7.67 25.87
CA TYR A 112 -4.98 -8.49 24.77
C TYR A 112 -6.08 -9.43 25.25
N GLY A 113 -6.76 -9.03 26.32
CA GLY A 113 -7.66 -9.86 27.10
C GLY A 113 -8.49 -9.02 28.06
N GLY A 114 -8.97 -9.64 29.14
CA GLY A 114 -9.71 -8.98 30.21
C GLY A 114 -8.84 -8.82 31.46
N MET A 115 -9.01 -7.71 32.19
CA MET A 115 -8.24 -7.45 33.40
C MET A 115 -9.10 -6.83 34.50
N GLU A 116 -8.83 -7.21 35.74
CA GLU A 116 -9.25 -6.50 36.95
C GLU A 116 -8.03 -6.20 37.80
N ILE A 117 -7.96 -5.00 38.37
CA ILE A 117 -6.87 -4.58 39.26
C ILE A 117 -7.39 -4.33 40.66
N TYR A 118 -6.63 -4.80 41.63
CA TYR A 118 -6.85 -4.69 43.07
C TYR A 118 -5.64 -4.05 43.72
N VAL A 119 -5.88 -3.11 44.63
CA VAL A 119 -4.85 -2.42 45.40
C VAL A 119 -5.18 -2.61 46.88
N ASN A 120 -4.27 -3.25 47.61
CA ASN A 120 -4.45 -3.63 49.00
C ASN A 120 -5.73 -4.45 49.27
N GLY A 121 -6.13 -5.31 48.33
CA GLY A 121 -7.34 -6.12 48.43
C GLY A 121 -8.62 -5.44 47.93
N GLU A 122 -8.60 -4.14 47.68
CA GLU A 122 -9.76 -3.41 47.16
C GLU A 122 -9.70 -3.28 45.63
N ARG A 123 -10.84 -3.48 44.97
CA ARG A 123 -10.92 -3.40 43.49
C ARG A 123 -10.78 -1.95 43.04
N ALA A 124 -9.70 -1.63 42.33
CA ALA A 124 -9.42 -0.31 41.79
C ALA A 124 -10.09 -0.08 40.43
N GLY A 125 -10.22 -1.12 39.59
CA GLY A 125 -10.85 -0.99 38.29
C GLY A 125 -10.77 -2.23 37.42
N SER A 126 -11.23 -2.12 36.19
CA SER A 126 -11.17 -3.19 35.19
C SER A 126 -11.09 -2.67 33.77
N ALA A 127 -10.52 -3.48 32.89
CA ALA A 127 -10.41 -3.22 31.46
C ALA A 127 -10.86 -4.46 30.69
N GLY A 128 -11.85 -4.30 29.81
CA GLY A 128 -12.52 -5.44 29.17
C GLY A 128 -13.29 -6.28 30.20
N ARG A 129 -13.50 -7.56 29.88
CA ARG A 129 -14.12 -8.53 30.79
C ARG A 129 -13.27 -9.79 30.91
N VAL A 130 -12.86 -10.11 32.14
CA VAL A 130 -12.19 -11.38 32.46
C VAL A 130 -13.18 -12.52 32.23
N GLY A 131 -12.79 -13.49 31.42
CA GLY A 131 -13.57 -14.68 31.12
C GLY A 131 -12.90 -15.95 31.61
N THR A 132 -13.68 -16.97 31.92
CA THR A 132 -13.15 -18.33 32.18
C THR A 132 -12.85 -19.09 30.89
N ASP A 133 -13.32 -18.57 29.74
CA ASP A 133 -13.03 -19.09 28.41
C ASP A 133 -13.03 -17.98 27.34
N TYR A 134 -12.69 -18.36 26.11
CA TYR A 134 -12.70 -17.46 24.94
C TYR A 134 -14.05 -16.79 24.64
N LYS A 135 -15.18 -17.42 24.97
CA LYS A 135 -16.52 -16.91 24.62
C LYS A 135 -17.01 -15.88 25.62
N THR A 136 -16.54 -15.99 26.86
CA THR A 136 -16.92 -15.13 27.98
C THR A 136 -15.93 -13.97 28.17
N GLU A 137 -14.70 -14.11 27.68
CA GLU A 137 -13.74 -13.00 27.63
C GLU A 137 -14.18 -11.91 26.65
N GLU A 138 -14.10 -10.65 27.09
CA GLU A 138 -14.23 -9.49 26.20
C GLU A 138 -12.88 -8.76 26.17
N PRO A 139 -12.02 -9.06 25.16
CA PRO A 139 -10.69 -8.49 25.11
C PRO A 139 -10.75 -7.01 24.73
N VAL A 140 -9.95 -6.20 25.42
CA VAL A 140 -9.71 -4.80 25.07
C VAL A 140 -8.24 -4.60 24.74
N GLY A 141 -7.94 -3.62 23.90
CA GLY A 141 -6.57 -3.24 23.56
C GLY A 141 -6.03 -2.16 24.47
N LEU A 142 -6.06 -0.92 23.97
CA LEU A 142 -5.85 0.27 24.79
C LEU A 142 -7.15 0.54 25.58
N PHE A 143 -7.03 0.72 26.89
CA PHE A 143 -8.16 0.97 27.78
C PHE A 143 -8.08 2.37 28.40
N ASP A 144 -9.22 2.90 28.84
CA ASP A 144 -9.29 4.19 29.53
C ASP A 144 -8.49 4.15 30.83
N PRO A 145 -7.73 5.21 31.20
CA PRO A 145 -6.93 5.21 32.41
C PRO A 145 -7.76 4.88 33.67
N ILE A 146 -7.27 3.92 34.44
CA ILE A 146 -7.85 3.52 35.73
C ILE A 146 -7.14 4.33 36.81
N THR A 147 -7.86 5.17 37.54
CA THR A 147 -7.29 5.94 38.65
C THR A 147 -7.56 5.30 39.99
N PHE A 148 -6.60 5.40 40.90
CA PHE A 148 -6.74 4.96 42.29
C PHE A 148 -5.73 5.71 43.18
N SER A 149 -5.99 5.72 44.48
CA SER A 149 -5.08 6.30 45.47
C SER A 149 -4.27 5.21 46.16
N PHE A 150 -2.99 5.47 46.38
CA PHE A 150 -2.22 4.65 47.32
C PHE A 150 -2.67 4.92 48.75
N GLY A 151 -2.56 3.91 49.62
CA GLY A 151 -2.83 4.07 51.05
C GLY A 151 -1.71 4.81 51.79
N GLU A 152 -1.82 4.88 53.12
CA GLU A 152 -0.88 5.59 54.00
C GLU A 152 0.42 4.84 54.30
N LYS A 153 0.52 3.58 53.88
CA LYS A 153 1.67 2.71 54.16
C LYS A 153 2.71 2.81 53.05
N ASP A 154 3.99 2.75 53.39
CA ASP A 154 5.08 2.71 52.40
C ASP A 154 4.97 1.48 51.48
N LEU A 155 4.46 0.36 52.00
CA LEU A 155 4.31 -0.87 51.25
C LEU A 155 2.85 -1.06 50.81
N GLN A 156 2.66 -1.15 49.51
CA GLN A 156 1.38 -1.33 48.84
C GLN A 156 1.38 -2.69 48.13
N PHE A 157 0.25 -3.38 48.16
CA PHE A 157 0.06 -4.64 47.44
C PHE A 157 -0.79 -4.39 46.20
N ILE A 158 -0.33 -4.82 45.03
CA ILE A 158 -1.09 -4.76 43.79
C ILE A 158 -1.31 -6.18 43.29
N ALA A 159 -2.57 -6.54 43.04
CA ALA A 159 -2.96 -7.79 42.42
C ALA A 159 -3.77 -7.52 41.14
N ILE A 160 -3.54 -8.33 40.11
CA ILE A 160 -4.13 -8.20 38.79
C ILE A 160 -4.67 -9.57 38.41
N ARG A 161 -5.99 -9.65 38.27
CA ARG A 161 -6.66 -10.81 37.67
C ARG A 161 -6.71 -10.59 36.17
N TYR A 162 -6.15 -11.51 35.39
CA TYR A 162 -6.02 -11.35 33.95
C TYR A 162 -6.43 -12.62 33.22
N SER A 163 -7.24 -12.48 32.17
CA SER A 163 -7.49 -13.54 31.20
C SER A 163 -7.03 -13.12 29.82
N ASN A 164 -6.42 -14.06 29.10
CA ASN A 164 -6.14 -14.01 27.67
C ASN A 164 -6.24 -15.42 27.11
N HIS A 165 -7.45 -15.86 26.78
CA HIS A 165 -7.71 -17.21 26.26
C HIS A 165 -7.23 -17.41 24.82
N ASN A 166 -6.89 -16.33 24.11
CA ASN A 166 -6.31 -16.40 22.77
C ASN A 166 -4.80 -16.42 22.75
N TYR A 167 -4.11 -16.51 23.89
CA TYR A 167 -2.66 -16.38 23.95
C TYR A 167 -1.92 -17.36 23.02
N ARG A 168 -2.44 -18.58 22.80
CA ARG A 168 -1.84 -19.56 21.87
C ARG A 168 -1.99 -19.19 20.40
N LYS A 169 -2.96 -18.33 20.09
CA LYS A 169 -3.11 -17.69 18.78
C LYS A 169 -2.39 -16.33 18.74
N ALA A 170 -2.01 -15.80 19.90
CA ALA A 170 -1.15 -14.64 19.97
C ALA A 170 0.24 -15.03 19.47
N TRP A 171 0.87 -14.09 18.76
CA TRP A 171 2.15 -14.27 18.10
C TRP A 171 3.27 -14.49 19.14
N ASP A 172 4.18 -15.45 18.88
CA ASP A 172 5.54 -15.60 19.46
C ASP A 172 6.45 -14.34 19.60
N LYS A 173 5.95 -13.12 19.35
CA LYS A 173 6.63 -11.83 19.59
C LYS A 173 5.69 -10.77 20.15
N ALA A 174 4.41 -11.09 20.33
CA ALA A 174 3.48 -10.24 21.05
C ALA A 174 3.53 -10.62 22.53
N PRO A 175 3.48 -9.64 23.44
CA PRO A 175 3.38 -9.95 24.87
C PRO A 175 2.01 -10.57 25.15
N ILE A 176 2.02 -11.67 25.90
CA ILE A 176 0.79 -12.39 26.26
C ILE A 176 0.10 -11.72 27.44
N GLY A 177 0.89 -11.14 28.34
CA GLY A 177 0.42 -10.46 29.53
C GLY A 177 0.25 -8.95 29.36
N PRO A 178 -0.23 -8.27 30.42
CA PRO A 178 -0.63 -6.88 30.32
C PRO A 178 0.57 -5.92 30.28
N LEU A 179 0.54 -4.97 29.34
CA LEU A 179 1.56 -3.92 29.19
C LEU A 179 1.16 -2.66 29.94
N LEU A 180 1.33 -2.68 31.26
CA LEU A 180 0.85 -1.64 32.16
C LEU A 180 1.89 -0.56 32.46
N ARG A 181 1.41 0.69 32.54
CA ARG A 181 2.19 1.88 32.85
C ARG A 181 1.48 2.70 33.92
N LEU A 182 2.23 3.17 34.90
CA LEU A 182 1.73 3.97 36.02
C LEU A 182 2.26 5.40 35.91
N GLY A 183 1.43 6.39 36.18
CA GLY A 183 1.87 7.78 36.25
C GLY A 183 0.92 8.65 37.05
N LEU A 184 1.21 9.96 37.08
CA LEU A 184 0.26 10.94 37.62
C LEU A 184 -0.96 11.04 36.68
N PRO A 185 -2.19 11.24 37.20
CA PRO A 185 -3.41 11.23 36.39
C PRO A 185 -3.37 12.18 35.20
N VAL A 186 -2.87 13.41 35.38
CA VAL A 186 -2.74 14.41 34.30
C VAL A 186 -1.76 13.95 33.22
N SER A 187 -0.59 13.44 33.62
CA SER A 187 0.44 12.96 32.70
C SER A 187 -0.07 11.75 31.90
N VAL A 188 -0.70 10.79 32.57
CA VAL A 188 -1.28 9.61 31.94
C VAL A 188 -2.40 9.99 30.98
N LEU A 189 -3.29 10.92 31.37
CA LEU A 189 -4.36 11.37 30.51
C LEU A 189 -3.83 12.04 29.24
N TYR A 190 -2.77 12.87 29.36
CA TYR A 190 -2.10 13.48 28.22
C TYR A 190 -1.50 12.42 27.28
N GLN A 191 -0.80 11.43 27.84
CA GLN A 191 -0.20 10.34 27.04
C GLN A 191 -1.27 9.50 26.35
N TYR A 192 -2.35 9.17 27.05
CA TYR A 192 -3.50 8.45 26.51
C TYR A 192 -4.15 9.23 25.36
N GLN A 193 -4.47 10.51 25.57
CA GLN A 193 -5.05 11.38 24.55
C GLN A 193 -4.13 11.52 23.33
N SER A 194 -2.83 11.73 23.54
CA SER A 194 -1.84 11.78 22.47
C SER A 194 -1.84 10.51 21.61
N ARG A 195 -1.90 9.32 22.25
CA ARG A 195 -2.00 8.03 21.53
C ARG A 195 -3.31 7.86 20.76
N ILE A 196 -4.43 8.30 21.35
CA ILE A 196 -5.73 8.30 20.69
C ILE A 196 -5.72 9.23 19.47
N ASP A 197 -5.16 10.43 19.62
CA ASP A 197 -5.06 11.43 18.57
C ASP A 197 -4.14 10.99 17.43
N GLU A 198 -2.97 10.43 17.75
CA GLU A 198 -2.06 9.83 16.78
C GLU A 198 -2.78 8.74 15.95
N THR A 199 -3.45 7.82 16.65
CA THR A 199 -4.20 6.73 16.03
C THR A 199 -5.34 7.26 15.16
N ARG A 200 -6.08 8.26 15.63
CA ARG A 200 -7.18 8.90 14.92
C ARG A 200 -6.69 9.63 13.67
N ASN A 201 -5.64 10.43 13.78
CA ASN A 201 -5.07 11.19 12.67
C ASN A 201 -4.54 10.24 11.58
N ASN A 202 -3.79 9.20 11.97
CA ASN A 202 -3.29 8.19 11.05
C ASN A 202 -4.43 7.46 10.30
N ARG A 203 -5.55 7.19 10.98
CA ARG A 203 -6.74 6.59 10.36
C ARG A 203 -7.42 7.55 9.38
N GLN A 204 -7.62 8.81 9.77
CA GLN A 204 -8.23 9.82 8.89
C GLN A 204 -7.44 10.02 7.60
N ILE A 205 -6.11 10.13 7.70
CA ILE A 205 -5.23 10.24 6.52
C ILE A 205 -5.34 8.99 5.66
N SER A 206 -5.32 7.81 6.27
CA SER A 206 -5.43 6.54 5.52
C SER A 206 -6.77 6.43 4.78
N PHE A 207 -7.88 6.86 5.39
CA PHE A 207 -9.19 6.88 4.73
C PHE A 207 -9.25 7.90 3.59
N LEU A 208 -8.65 9.09 3.76
CA LEU A 208 -8.52 10.06 2.68
C LEU A 208 -7.73 9.48 1.50
N LEU A 209 -6.60 8.82 1.78
CA LEU A 209 -5.78 8.14 0.76
C LEU A 209 -6.56 7.04 0.05
N MET A 210 -7.30 6.21 0.79
CA MET A 210 -8.18 5.20 0.21
C MET A 210 -9.22 5.83 -0.72
N GLY A 211 -9.83 6.96 -0.33
CA GLY A 211 -10.76 7.69 -1.18
C GLY A 211 -10.14 8.16 -2.49
N ILE A 212 -8.93 8.73 -2.44
CA ILE A 212 -8.17 9.17 -3.62
C ILE A 212 -7.84 7.96 -4.51
N LEU A 213 -7.28 6.89 -3.94
CA LEU A 213 -6.91 5.68 -4.69
C LEU A 213 -8.12 5.05 -5.37
N ALA A 214 -9.25 4.94 -4.68
CA ALA A 214 -10.48 4.42 -5.25
C ALA A 214 -11.01 5.32 -6.38
N ALA A 215 -11.07 6.64 -6.18
CA ALA A 215 -11.53 7.58 -7.20
C ALA A 215 -10.68 7.50 -8.48
N PHE A 216 -9.35 7.48 -8.35
CA PHE A 216 -8.45 7.33 -9.50
C PHE A 216 -8.56 5.93 -10.13
N ALA A 217 -8.70 4.86 -9.33
CA ALA A 217 -8.90 3.52 -9.86
C ALA A 217 -10.17 3.45 -10.73
N PHE A 218 -11.29 3.99 -10.24
CA PHE A 218 -12.54 4.04 -10.99
C PHE A 218 -12.43 4.92 -12.24
N LEU A 219 -11.78 6.09 -12.14
CA LEU A 219 -11.53 6.95 -13.29
C LEU A 219 -10.78 6.19 -14.39
N HIS A 220 -9.69 5.51 -14.07
CA HIS A 220 -8.91 4.76 -15.05
C HIS A 220 -9.63 3.51 -15.55
N LEU A 221 -10.46 2.86 -14.73
CA LEU A 221 -11.32 1.78 -15.18
C LEU A 221 -12.36 2.26 -16.20
N ILE A 222 -12.97 3.43 -15.97
CA ILE A 222 -13.89 4.08 -16.91
C ILE A 222 -13.16 4.44 -18.21
N LEU A 223 -11.98 5.06 -18.13
CA LEU A 223 -11.16 5.38 -19.30
C LEU A 223 -10.80 4.13 -20.12
N PHE A 224 -10.56 3.00 -19.46
CA PHE A 224 -10.37 1.72 -20.15
C PHE A 224 -11.62 1.27 -20.91
N PHE A 225 -12.82 1.41 -20.34
CA PHE A 225 -14.05 1.05 -21.06
C PHE A 225 -14.32 1.97 -22.25
N TYR A 226 -13.97 3.25 -22.17
CA TYR A 226 -14.08 4.19 -23.31
C TYR A 226 -13.02 3.93 -24.39
N TYR A 227 -11.80 3.52 -24.01
CA TYR A 227 -10.72 3.23 -24.95
C TYR A 227 -9.94 1.96 -24.59
N PRO A 228 -10.53 0.76 -24.83
CA PRO A 228 -9.92 -0.53 -24.48
C PRO A 228 -8.54 -0.83 -25.10
N PRO A 229 -8.15 -0.27 -26.28
CA PRO A 229 -6.81 -0.47 -26.81
C PRO A 229 -5.69 0.03 -25.87
N GLU A 230 -5.94 1.06 -25.06
CA GLU A 230 -4.96 1.58 -24.09
C GLU A 230 -5.02 0.76 -22.79
N LYS A 231 -4.46 -0.45 -22.83
CA LYS A 231 -4.41 -1.41 -21.71
C LYS A 231 -3.76 -0.84 -20.44
N ALA A 232 -2.95 0.22 -20.56
CA ALA A 232 -2.34 0.89 -19.42
C ALA A 232 -3.41 1.35 -18.41
N ASN A 233 -4.57 1.82 -18.86
CA ASN A 233 -5.65 2.27 -17.97
C ASN A 233 -6.20 1.13 -17.10
N LEU A 234 -6.42 -0.06 -17.67
CA LEU A 234 -6.89 -1.22 -16.90
C LEU A 234 -5.84 -1.63 -15.86
N VAL A 235 -4.60 -1.85 -16.28
CA VAL A 235 -3.55 -2.33 -15.38
C VAL A 235 -3.25 -1.29 -14.29
N TYR A 236 -3.30 0.00 -14.62
CA TYR A 236 -3.16 1.07 -13.64
C TYR A 236 -4.32 1.10 -12.64
N SER A 237 -5.56 0.91 -13.08
CA SER A 237 -6.70 0.81 -12.17
C SER A 237 -6.55 -0.36 -11.18
N LEU A 238 -6.05 -1.51 -11.65
CA LEU A 238 -5.77 -2.67 -10.81
C LEU A 238 -4.63 -2.40 -9.83
N LEU A 239 -3.60 -1.66 -10.24
CA LEU A 239 -2.51 -1.25 -9.37
C LEU A 239 -3.04 -0.35 -8.24
N LEU A 240 -3.86 0.66 -8.58
CA LEU A 240 -4.48 1.56 -7.60
C LEU A 240 -5.40 0.81 -6.63
N LEU A 241 -6.19 -0.15 -7.12
CA LEU A 241 -7.00 -1.03 -6.26
C LEU A 241 -6.15 -1.89 -5.33
N SER A 242 -5.01 -2.41 -5.80
CA SER A 242 -4.11 -3.17 -4.93
C SER A 242 -3.53 -2.30 -3.81
N TYR A 243 -3.21 -1.03 -4.09
CA TYR A 243 -2.79 -0.08 -3.07
C TYR A 243 -3.93 0.31 -2.12
N PHE A 244 -5.15 0.44 -2.62
CA PHE A 244 -6.33 0.65 -1.78
C PHE A 244 -6.50 -0.48 -0.77
N PHE A 245 -6.46 -1.74 -1.22
CA PHE A 245 -6.59 -2.90 -0.33
C PHE A 245 -5.41 -3.03 0.63
N LEU A 246 -4.20 -2.65 0.21
CA LEU A 246 -3.03 -2.58 1.09
C LEU A 246 -3.23 -1.56 2.22
N THR A 247 -3.67 -0.35 1.89
CA THR A 247 -3.96 0.69 2.89
C THR A 247 -5.10 0.25 3.82
N PHE A 248 -6.18 -0.31 3.27
CA PHE A 248 -7.30 -0.85 4.05
C PHE A 248 -6.83 -1.92 5.05
N ALA A 249 -6.06 -2.91 4.58
CA ALA A 249 -5.56 -3.99 5.43
C ALA A 249 -4.66 -3.43 6.55
N THR A 250 -3.74 -2.51 6.22
CA THR A 250 -2.83 -1.88 7.18
C THR A 250 -3.60 -1.15 8.29
N VAL A 251 -4.63 -0.38 7.94
CA VAL A 251 -5.49 0.30 8.93
C VAL A 251 -6.24 -0.72 9.77
N SER A 252 -6.77 -1.76 9.15
CA SER A 252 -7.62 -2.76 9.81
C SER A 252 -6.84 -3.63 10.81
N VAL A 253 -5.58 -3.94 10.51
CA VAL A 253 -4.64 -4.57 11.46
C VAL A 253 -4.52 -3.74 12.75
N GLY A 254 -4.53 -2.40 12.64
CA GLY A 254 -4.48 -1.49 13.79
C GLY A 254 -5.83 -1.22 14.48
N LEU A 255 -6.94 -1.79 13.99
CA LEU A 255 -8.27 -1.64 14.57
C LEU A 255 -8.70 -2.84 15.42
N THR A 256 -8.11 -4.02 15.21
CA THR A 256 -8.56 -5.26 15.82
C THR A 256 -7.67 -5.69 16.98
N TYR A 257 -8.30 -6.03 18.10
CA TYR A 257 -7.65 -6.69 19.24
C TYR A 257 -7.99 -8.19 19.31
N ASN A 258 -8.89 -8.66 18.44
CA ASN A 258 -9.18 -10.08 18.26
C ASN A 258 -8.07 -10.72 17.42
N PRO A 259 -7.35 -11.74 17.93
CA PRO A 259 -6.24 -12.36 17.21
C PRO A 259 -6.62 -13.05 15.89
N ASP A 260 -7.83 -13.62 15.78
CA ASP A 260 -8.29 -14.25 14.53
C ASP A 260 -8.51 -13.21 13.44
N LEU A 261 -9.22 -12.13 13.77
CA LEU A 261 -9.40 -11.00 12.87
C LEU A 261 -8.07 -10.36 12.51
N PHE A 262 -7.15 -10.22 13.47
CA PHE A 262 -5.81 -9.70 13.23
C PHE A 262 -5.05 -10.54 12.18
N LEU A 263 -5.01 -11.86 12.35
CA LEU A 263 -4.37 -12.78 11.39
C LEU A 263 -5.01 -12.69 10.01
N ARG A 264 -6.34 -12.61 9.91
CA ARG A 264 -7.03 -12.40 8.62
C ARG A 264 -6.57 -11.11 7.94
N HIS A 265 -6.49 -10.01 8.68
CA HIS A 265 -6.03 -8.75 8.11
C HIS A 265 -4.56 -8.79 7.71
N LEU A 266 -3.70 -9.53 8.42
CA LEU A 266 -2.31 -9.79 7.99
C LEU A 266 -2.24 -10.59 6.68
N TYR A 267 -3.06 -11.63 6.53
CA TYR A 267 -3.12 -12.39 5.26
C TYR A 267 -3.59 -11.51 4.10
N ILE A 268 -4.57 -10.64 4.34
CA ILE A 268 -5.04 -9.66 3.34
C ILE A 268 -3.92 -8.64 3.02
N GLU A 269 -3.24 -8.10 4.03
CA GLU A 269 -2.11 -7.17 3.86
C GLU A 269 -1.01 -7.82 2.99
N GLY A 270 -0.57 -9.04 3.35
CA GLY A 270 0.45 -9.76 2.60
C GLY A 270 0.01 -10.08 1.17
N SER A 271 -1.25 -10.47 0.98
CA SER A 271 -1.80 -10.73 -0.36
C SER A 271 -1.84 -9.45 -1.20
N ALA A 272 -2.24 -8.33 -0.61
CA ALA A 272 -2.28 -7.04 -1.29
C ALA A 272 -0.87 -6.55 -1.68
N VAL A 273 0.13 -6.70 -0.82
CA VAL A 273 1.53 -6.37 -1.15
C VAL A 273 2.04 -7.18 -2.33
N VAL A 274 1.83 -8.50 -2.32
CA VAL A 274 2.28 -9.38 -3.41
C VAL A 274 1.60 -9.01 -4.73
N LEU A 275 0.28 -8.81 -4.70
CA LEU A 275 -0.48 -8.41 -5.87
C LEU A 275 -0.02 -7.06 -6.41
N ALA A 276 0.17 -6.06 -5.54
CA ALA A 276 0.65 -4.74 -5.93
C ALA A 276 2.04 -4.82 -6.59
N ALA A 277 2.97 -5.60 -6.03
CA ALA A 277 4.30 -5.78 -6.59
C ALA A 277 4.27 -6.48 -7.97
N ILE A 278 3.43 -7.51 -8.15
CA ILE A 278 3.26 -8.19 -9.43
C ILE A 278 2.65 -7.24 -10.47
N ILE A 279 1.54 -6.59 -10.13
CA ILE A 279 0.83 -5.67 -11.03
C ILE A 279 1.73 -4.50 -11.41
N ASN A 280 2.53 -3.98 -10.47
CA ASN A 280 3.52 -2.95 -10.71
C ASN A 280 4.49 -3.36 -11.84
N ILE A 281 5.05 -4.57 -11.79
CA ILE A 281 5.94 -5.07 -12.85
C ILE A 281 5.19 -5.26 -14.18
N TYR A 282 4.00 -5.84 -14.17
CA TYR A 282 3.19 -5.94 -15.40
C TYR A 282 2.87 -4.57 -16.00
N PHE A 283 2.59 -3.58 -15.16
CA PHE A 283 2.31 -2.22 -15.57
C PHE A 283 3.52 -1.58 -16.28
N VAL A 284 4.74 -1.76 -15.76
CA VAL A 284 5.97 -1.32 -16.44
C VAL A 284 6.03 -1.85 -17.86
N PHE A 285 5.76 -3.15 -18.07
CA PHE A 285 5.80 -3.77 -19.40
C PHE A 285 4.71 -3.24 -20.33
N VAL A 286 3.51 -2.98 -19.82
CA VAL A 286 2.40 -2.41 -20.60
C VAL A 286 2.72 -0.98 -21.03
N VAL A 287 3.19 -0.13 -20.12
CA VAL A 287 3.51 1.28 -20.39
C VAL A 287 4.68 1.42 -21.35
N THR A 288 5.74 0.65 -21.14
CA THR A 288 6.94 0.69 -21.99
C THR A 288 6.75 -0.05 -23.31
N ARG A 289 5.59 -0.71 -23.52
CA ARG A 289 5.28 -1.56 -24.68
C ARG A 289 6.34 -2.63 -24.95
N ARG A 290 7.05 -3.06 -23.90
CA ARG A 290 8.07 -4.10 -23.96
C ARG A 290 7.45 -5.44 -24.34
N LYS A 291 8.14 -6.21 -25.17
CA LYS A 291 7.81 -7.63 -25.34
C LYS A 291 7.96 -8.34 -24.00
N ILE A 292 6.90 -9.01 -23.56
CA ILE A 292 6.91 -9.79 -22.32
C ILE A 292 8.05 -10.79 -22.38
N ASN A 293 8.90 -10.78 -21.36
CA ASN A 293 10.00 -11.72 -21.17
C ASN A 293 9.79 -12.49 -19.85
N TRP A 294 10.84 -13.14 -19.34
CA TRP A 294 10.74 -13.94 -18.12
C TRP A 294 10.51 -13.13 -16.83
N ILE A 295 10.74 -11.81 -16.80
CA ILE A 295 10.73 -11.00 -15.57
C ILE A 295 9.33 -10.98 -14.90
N PRO A 296 8.21 -10.65 -15.59
CA PRO A 296 6.88 -10.70 -14.98
C PRO A 296 6.51 -12.10 -14.48
N ALA A 297 6.91 -13.15 -15.21
CA ALA A 297 6.69 -14.54 -14.79
C ALA A 297 7.48 -14.86 -13.51
N ALA A 298 8.75 -14.46 -13.42
CA ALA A 298 9.56 -14.65 -12.22
C ALA A 298 8.98 -13.93 -10.99
N PHE A 299 8.51 -12.69 -11.14
CA PHE A 299 7.80 -12.00 -10.06
C PHE A 299 6.50 -12.69 -9.67
N THR A 300 5.76 -13.24 -10.66
CA THR A 300 4.54 -14.00 -10.39
C THR A 300 4.85 -15.27 -9.58
N PHE A 301 5.81 -16.08 -10.00
CA PHE A 301 6.20 -17.31 -9.28
C PHE A 301 6.79 -17.01 -7.91
N ALA A 302 7.66 -16.00 -7.79
CA ALA A 302 8.19 -15.57 -6.50
C ALA A 302 7.08 -15.07 -5.58
N GLY A 303 6.12 -14.29 -6.11
CA GLY A 303 4.95 -13.83 -5.38
C GLY A 303 4.08 -14.98 -4.88
N LEU A 304 3.81 -16.00 -5.70
CA LEU A 304 3.08 -17.20 -5.29
C LEU A 304 3.83 -17.95 -4.17
N GLY A 305 5.16 -18.06 -4.27
CA GLY A 305 6.00 -18.61 -3.20
C GLY A 305 5.91 -17.80 -1.91
N PHE A 306 5.93 -16.47 -2.00
CA PHE A 306 5.74 -15.59 -0.85
C PHE A 306 4.33 -15.72 -0.25
N LEU A 307 3.28 -15.86 -1.06
CA LEU A 307 1.94 -16.12 -0.54
C LEU A 307 1.90 -17.43 0.24
N TYR A 308 2.41 -18.52 -0.33
CA TYR A 308 2.50 -19.79 0.40
C TYR A 308 3.26 -19.64 1.74
N PHE A 309 4.36 -18.90 1.73
CA PHE A 309 5.14 -18.61 2.93
C PHE A 309 4.37 -17.74 3.94
N VAL A 310 3.64 -16.71 3.49
CA VAL A 310 2.75 -15.86 4.32
C VAL A 310 1.65 -16.67 4.97
N TYR A 311 0.98 -17.53 4.23
CA TYR A 311 -0.09 -18.37 4.78
C TYR A 311 0.46 -19.42 5.76
N SER A 312 1.72 -19.85 5.58
CA SER A 312 2.38 -20.78 6.49
C SER A 312 2.98 -20.10 7.73
N ASN A 313 3.42 -18.84 7.62
CA ASN A 313 4.15 -18.09 8.66
C ASN A 313 3.83 -16.58 8.62
N PRO A 314 2.57 -16.13 8.86
CA PRO A 314 2.07 -14.75 8.58
C PRO A 314 2.81 -13.59 9.22
N VAL A 315 3.70 -13.94 10.11
CA VAL A 315 4.20 -13.21 11.25
C VAL A 315 5.65 -12.84 10.93
N ASP A 316 6.49 -13.84 10.64
CA ASP A 316 7.86 -13.62 10.19
C ASP A 316 7.97 -13.11 8.75
N THR A 317 6.87 -13.05 8.00
CA THR A 317 6.86 -12.68 6.59
C THR A 317 6.86 -11.19 6.30
N ARG A 318 6.57 -10.32 7.28
CA ARG A 318 6.38 -8.88 6.99
C ARG A 318 7.61 -8.21 6.39
N SER A 319 8.79 -8.49 6.92
CA SER A 319 10.06 -7.98 6.38
C SER A 319 10.33 -8.50 4.97
N PHE A 320 9.99 -9.76 4.69
CA PHE A 320 10.14 -10.34 3.36
C PHE A 320 9.17 -9.73 2.33
N LEU A 321 7.92 -9.47 2.73
CA LEU A 321 6.93 -8.78 1.90
C LEU A 321 7.38 -7.37 1.52
N VAL A 322 7.94 -6.65 2.49
CA VAL A 322 8.58 -5.35 2.28
C VAL A 322 9.74 -5.46 1.27
N MET A 323 10.64 -6.42 1.46
CA MET A 323 11.76 -6.65 0.53
C MET A 323 11.27 -6.99 -0.88
N PHE A 324 10.19 -7.77 -1.01
CA PHE A 324 9.59 -8.10 -2.30
C PHE A 324 8.99 -6.86 -2.99
N SER A 325 8.29 -6.00 -2.24
CA SER A 325 7.81 -4.71 -2.74
C SER A 325 8.97 -3.81 -3.22
N TYR A 326 10.07 -3.77 -2.46
CA TYR A 326 11.27 -3.02 -2.85
C TYR A 326 11.95 -3.59 -4.09
N ALA A 327 12.05 -4.92 -4.20
CA ALA A 327 12.57 -5.56 -5.40
C ALA A 327 11.74 -5.16 -6.64
N SER A 328 10.41 -5.10 -6.52
CA SER A 328 9.55 -4.63 -7.62
C SER A 328 9.80 -3.16 -7.97
N THR A 329 9.99 -2.31 -6.96
CA THR A 329 10.24 -0.86 -7.12
C THR A 329 11.59 -0.61 -7.78
N ILE A 330 12.65 -1.25 -7.30
CA ILE A 330 14.00 -1.16 -7.87
C ILE A 330 14.01 -1.69 -9.31
N THR A 331 13.35 -2.82 -9.56
CA THR A 331 13.24 -3.37 -10.91
C THR A 331 12.54 -2.39 -11.85
N ALA A 332 11.44 -1.76 -11.41
CA ALA A 332 10.76 -0.73 -12.18
C ALA A 332 11.69 0.46 -12.50
N ILE A 333 12.43 0.97 -11.50
CA ILE A 333 13.43 2.05 -11.70
C ILE A 333 14.46 1.65 -12.76
N ILE A 334 15.02 0.45 -12.67
CA ILE A 334 16.02 -0.06 -13.62
C ILE A 334 15.44 -0.16 -15.03
N LEU A 335 14.23 -0.73 -15.18
CA LEU A 335 13.59 -0.93 -16.48
C LEU A 335 13.25 0.42 -17.14
N PHE A 336 12.66 1.37 -16.42
CA PHE A 336 12.40 2.70 -16.96
C PHE A 336 13.69 3.46 -17.28
N SER A 337 14.72 3.34 -16.43
CA SER A 337 16.02 3.97 -16.69
C SER A 337 16.68 3.42 -17.94
N LYS A 338 16.57 2.10 -18.16
CA LYS A 338 17.06 1.43 -19.36
C LYS A 338 16.36 1.94 -20.61
N ASP A 339 15.04 2.04 -20.63
CA ASP A 339 14.31 2.56 -21.80
C ASP A 339 14.60 4.04 -22.03
N ARG A 340 14.73 4.83 -20.96
CA ARG A 340 15.15 6.22 -21.07
C ARG A 340 16.51 6.36 -21.75
N ILE A 341 17.49 5.55 -21.36
CA ILE A 341 18.87 5.65 -21.85
C ILE A 341 19.01 5.04 -23.25
N LEU A 342 18.42 3.87 -23.49
CA LEU A 342 18.60 3.13 -24.75
C LEU A 342 17.64 3.59 -25.85
N GLU A 343 16.41 3.99 -25.50
CA GLU A 343 15.38 4.38 -26.46
C GLU A 343 15.15 5.91 -26.49
N GLY A 344 15.87 6.68 -25.66
CA GLY A 344 15.80 8.14 -25.64
C GLY A 344 14.48 8.71 -25.09
N GLN A 345 13.65 7.90 -24.43
CA GLN A 345 12.33 8.29 -23.91
C GLN A 345 12.44 9.17 -22.65
N LYS A 346 12.74 10.46 -22.83
CA LYS A 346 12.92 11.44 -21.72
C LYS A 346 11.71 11.58 -20.82
N ASP A 347 10.51 11.23 -21.29
CA ASP A 347 9.26 11.33 -20.54
C ASP A 347 9.21 10.40 -19.33
N PHE A 348 10.01 9.32 -19.32
CA PHE A 348 10.14 8.44 -18.16
C PHE A 348 10.85 9.09 -16.96
N ASN A 349 11.51 10.24 -17.12
CA ASN A 349 12.12 10.95 -15.98
C ASN A 349 11.12 11.26 -14.86
N VAL A 350 9.88 11.61 -15.21
CA VAL A 350 8.83 11.93 -14.21
C VAL A 350 8.46 10.68 -13.39
N ILE A 351 8.32 9.53 -14.05
CA ILE A 351 8.06 8.26 -13.38
C ILE A 351 9.26 7.87 -12.52
N ILE A 352 10.48 7.91 -13.05
CA ILE A 352 11.69 7.54 -12.31
C ILE A 352 11.81 8.41 -11.06
N ALA A 353 11.59 9.71 -11.15
CA ALA A 353 11.60 10.62 -10.00
C ALA A 353 10.55 10.22 -8.95
N ALA A 354 9.32 9.91 -9.36
CA ALA A 354 8.28 9.41 -8.47
C ALA A 354 8.69 8.13 -7.73
N TYR A 355 9.29 7.16 -8.44
CA TYR A 355 9.79 5.93 -7.82
C TYR A 355 10.93 6.19 -6.84
N VAL A 356 11.85 7.09 -7.17
CA VAL A 356 12.97 7.47 -6.30
C VAL A 356 12.45 8.17 -5.04
N VAL A 357 11.49 9.08 -5.17
CA VAL A 357 10.89 9.75 -4.00
C VAL A 357 10.14 8.74 -3.14
N TYR A 358 9.33 7.85 -3.72
CA TYR A 358 8.71 6.75 -3.00
C TYR A 358 9.75 5.91 -2.23
N PHE A 359 10.85 5.53 -2.90
CA PHE A 359 11.95 4.77 -2.31
C PHE A 359 12.56 5.49 -1.11
N ILE A 360 12.83 6.79 -1.22
CA ILE A 360 13.42 7.61 -0.14
C ILE A 360 12.45 7.78 1.03
N LEU A 361 11.15 7.96 0.78
CA LEU A 361 10.17 8.25 1.84
C LEU A 361 9.69 6.99 2.57
N VAL A 362 9.66 5.84 1.90
CA VAL A 362 9.09 4.60 2.46
C VAL A 362 10.15 3.69 3.07
N ILE A 363 11.39 3.68 2.57
CA ILE A 363 12.44 2.75 3.05
C ILE A 363 12.93 3.01 4.46
N PRO A 364 13.23 4.27 4.85
CA PRO A 364 13.69 4.56 6.20
C PRO A 364 12.72 4.03 7.26
N ARG A 365 11.41 4.05 7.00
CA ARG A 365 10.41 3.48 7.91
C ARG A 365 10.71 2.01 8.25
N THR A 366 11.10 1.20 7.28
CA THR A 366 11.35 -0.23 7.54
C THR A 366 12.65 -0.50 8.28
N LEU A 367 13.63 0.41 8.15
CA LEU A 367 14.85 0.40 8.96
C LEU A 367 14.58 0.90 10.38
N LEU A 368 13.77 1.96 10.52
CA LEU A 368 13.36 2.51 11.82
C LEU A 368 12.43 1.57 12.58
N ILE A 369 11.62 0.75 11.91
CA ILE A 369 10.84 -0.29 12.60
C ILE A 369 11.75 -1.33 13.27
N SER A 370 12.96 -1.53 12.72
CA SER A 370 13.92 -2.50 13.24
C SER A 370 14.86 -1.94 14.32
N THR A 371 14.85 -0.62 14.54
CA THR A 371 15.62 0.05 15.58
C THR A 371 14.63 0.67 16.57
N ASP A 372 14.67 0.34 17.87
CA ASP A 372 13.70 0.79 18.89
C ASP A 372 13.67 2.32 19.18
N ILE A 373 14.01 3.16 18.19
CA ILE A 373 14.05 4.62 18.25
C ILE A 373 12.61 5.16 18.19
N SER A 374 11.86 4.97 19.28
CA SER A 374 10.42 5.26 19.42
C SER A 374 10.01 6.70 19.09
N ILE A 375 10.90 7.68 19.25
CA ILE A 375 10.64 9.13 19.12
C ILE A 375 10.32 9.57 17.68
N LEU A 376 10.65 8.77 16.66
CA LEU A 376 10.47 9.14 15.25
C LEU A 376 9.34 8.37 14.55
N TRP A 377 8.62 7.49 15.24
CA TRP A 377 7.71 6.56 14.57
C TRP A 377 6.47 7.24 14.01
N ALA A 378 5.91 8.21 14.73
CA ALA A 378 4.69 8.91 14.33
C ALA A 378 4.95 9.79 13.10
N GLU A 379 6.04 10.56 13.11
CA GLU A 379 6.45 11.45 12.03
C GLU A 379 6.81 10.64 10.78
N TYR A 380 7.55 9.54 10.92
CA TYR A 380 7.89 8.69 9.77
C TYR A 380 6.70 7.89 9.26
N GLN A 381 5.77 7.49 10.12
CA GLN A 381 4.52 6.86 9.68
C GLN A 381 3.76 7.82 8.76
N PHE A 382 3.60 9.09 9.17
CA PHE A 382 2.99 10.13 8.34
C PHE A 382 3.72 10.33 7.00
N ILE A 383 5.04 10.50 7.03
CA ILE A 383 5.88 10.70 5.83
C ILE A 383 5.75 9.49 4.87
N SER A 384 5.78 8.27 5.40
CA SER A 384 5.67 7.06 4.58
C SER A 384 4.30 6.92 3.90
N GLN A 385 3.22 7.37 4.55
CA GLN A 385 1.88 7.37 3.97
C GLN A 385 1.79 8.31 2.77
N ILE A 386 2.40 9.49 2.86
CA ILE A 386 2.52 10.43 1.73
C ILE A 386 3.37 9.80 0.61
N GLY A 387 4.43 9.07 0.97
CA GLY A 387 5.28 8.34 0.03
C GLY A 387 4.50 7.47 -0.96
N PHE A 388 3.47 6.77 -0.51
CA PHE A 388 2.65 5.87 -1.35
C PHE A 388 1.91 6.58 -2.51
N ILE A 389 1.69 7.90 -2.43
CA ILE A 389 1.04 8.66 -3.51
C ILE A 389 1.98 8.87 -4.70
N PHE A 390 3.31 8.88 -4.49
CA PHE A 390 4.24 9.31 -5.53
C PHE A 390 4.25 8.39 -6.75
N ILE A 391 4.18 7.07 -6.59
CA ILE A 391 4.10 6.13 -7.72
C ILE A 391 2.84 6.39 -8.56
N PRO A 392 1.61 6.37 -7.99
CA PRO A 392 0.41 6.80 -8.68
C PRO A 392 0.53 8.18 -9.34
N ALA A 393 0.99 9.20 -8.61
CA ALA A 393 1.11 10.55 -9.14
C ALA A 393 2.04 10.61 -10.35
N GLY A 394 3.21 9.96 -10.28
CA GLY A 394 4.16 9.88 -11.39
C GLY A 394 3.56 9.22 -12.62
N TYR A 395 2.75 8.17 -12.43
CA TYR A 395 2.05 7.51 -13.52
C TYR A 395 0.92 8.34 -14.12
N SER A 396 0.10 8.97 -13.29
CA SER A 396 -0.95 9.89 -13.77
C SER A 396 -0.33 11.05 -14.58
N MET A 397 0.78 11.62 -14.10
CA MET A 397 1.50 12.68 -14.82
C MET A 397 2.08 12.19 -16.16
N TYR A 398 2.67 11.00 -16.19
CA TYR A 398 3.18 10.42 -17.43
C TYR A 398 2.06 10.13 -18.44
N LEU A 399 0.96 9.50 -18.00
CA LEU A 399 -0.16 9.19 -18.88
C LEU A 399 -0.79 10.48 -19.44
N ALA A 400 -0.93 11.52 -18.62
CA ALA A 400 -1.41 12.82 -19.07
C ALA A 400 -0.48 13.44 -20.12
N LYS A 401 0.85 13.39 -19.90
CA LYS A 401 1.83 13.87 -20.86
C LYS A 401 1.79 13.08 -22.17
N ASN A 402 1.74 11.75 -22.08
CA ASN A 402 1.67 10.87 -23.25
C ASN A 402 0.38 11.12 -24.06
N PHE A 403 -0.75 11.29 -23.39
CA PHE A 403 -2.02 11.63 -24.03
C PHE A 403 -1.95 12.98 -24.75
N ALA A 404 -1.36 14.00 -24.13
CA ALA A 404 -1.17 15.31 -24.77
C ALA A 404 -0.27 15.20 -26.02
N SER A 405 0.84 14.46 -25.94
CA SER A 405 1.74 14.22 -27.08
C SER A 405 1.05 13.48 -28.23
N ILE A 406 0.23 12.47 -27.93
CA ILE A 406 -0.54 11.72 -28.93
C ILE A 406 -1.57 12.62 -29.60
N ASN A 407 -2.31 13.41 -28.83
CA ASN A 407 -3.31 14.31 -29.41
C ASN A 407 -2.67 15.37 -30.31
N GLN A 408 -1.50 15.89 -29.93
CA GLN A 408 -0.75 16.81 -30.78
C GLN A 408 -0.30 16.12 -32.08
N LEU A 409 0.24 14.91 -32.00
CA LEU A 409 0.64 14.13 -33.18
C LEU A 409 -0.55 13.85 -34.11
N ILE A 410 -1.71 13.46 -33.56
CA ILE A 410 -2.92 13.22 -34.35
C ILE A 410 -3.36 14.50 -35.05
N LYS A 411 -3.29 15.65 -34.36
CA LYS A 411 -3.61 16.95 -34.94
C LYS A 411 -2.68 17.29 -36.10
N ASP A 412 -1.37 17.13 -35.91
CA ASP A 412 -0.37 17.41 -36.94
C ASP A 412 -0.56 16.49 -38.16
N GLN A 413 -0.86 15.20 -37.94
CA GLN A 413 -1.15 14.24 -39.02
C GLN A 413 -2.45 14.55 -39.77
N LEU A 414 -3.46 15.10 -39.07
CA LEU A 414 -4.70 15.53 -39.70
C LEU A 414 -4.46 16.73 -40.61
N GLU A 415 -3.74 17.75 -40.12
CA GLU A 415 -3.37 18.94 -40.91
C GLU A 415 -2.54 18.56 -42.16
N GLU A 416 -1.60 17.62 -42.02
CA GLU A 416 -0.83 17.12 -43.16
C GLU A 416 -1.72 16.38 -44.19
N ASN A 417 -2.62 15.51 -43.74
CA ASN A 417 -3.54 14.81 -44.63
C ASN A 417 -4.51 15.74 -45.35
N GLU A 418 -5.03 16.76 -44.67
CA GLU A 418 -5.88 17.78 -45.28
C GLU A 418 -5.12 18.58 -46.35
N ARG A 419 -3.86 18.95 -46.08
CA ARG A 419 -3.00 19.61 -47.05
C ARG A 419 -2.75 18.74 -48.28
N LEU A 420 -2.41 17.46 -48.09
CA LEU A 420 -2.17 16.51 -49.19
C LEU A 420 -3.45 16.24 -49.99
N ALA A 421 -4.61 16.19 -49.34
CA ALA A 421 -5.90 16.05 -50.01
C ALA A 421 -6.19 17.28 -50.90
N ALA A 422 -5.96 18.50 -50.39
CA ALA A 422 -6.13 19.73 -51.15
C ALA A 422 -5.16 19.83 -52.35
N GLU A 423 -3.91 19.39 -52.19
CA GLU A 423 -2.92 19.37 -53.27
C GLU A 423 -3.31 18.36 -54.36
N LYS A 424 -3.72 17.14 -53.98
CA LYS A 424 -4.23 16.15 -54.94
C LYS A 424 -5.44 16.66 -55.69
N GLN A 425 -6.38 17.33 -55.01
CA GLN A 425 -7.55 17.89 -55.66
C GLN A 425 -7.18 18.95 -56.69
N LYS A 426 -6.23 19.84 -56.38
CA LYS A 426 -5.69 20.81 -57.35
C LYS A 426 -5.03 20.12 -58.55
N LEU A 427 -4.24 19.09 -58.32
CA LEU A 427 -3.55 18.36 -59.39
C LEU A 427 -4.52 17.58 -60.29
N VAL A 428 -5.58 17.01 -59.71
CA VAL A 428 -6.66 16.36 -60.47
C VAL A 428 -7.41 17.39 -61.32
N GLU A 429 -7.72 18.56 -60.78
CA GLU A 429 -8.39 19.61 -61.56
C GLU A 429 -7.49 20.11 -62.70
N GLN A 430 -6.20 20.34 -62.44
CA GLN A 430 -5.22 20.70 -63.47
C GLN A 430 -5.11 19.63 -64.56
N LYS A 431 -5.07 18.35 -64.18
CA LYS A 431 -5.02 17.23 -65.14
C LYS A 431 -6.30 17.11 -65.94
N LYS A 432 -7.46 17.39 -65.33
CA LYS A 432 -8.74 17.42 -66.01
C LYS A 432 -8.79 18.55 -67.05
N GLU A 433 -8.35 19.76 -66.69
CA GLU A 433 -8.26 20.88 -67.64
C GLU A 433 -7.30 20.56 -68.79
N GLU A 434 -6.15 19.95 -68.52
CA GLU A 434 -5.19 19.51 -69.55
C GLU A 434 -5.82 18.46 -70.48
N LEU A 435 -6.53 17.49 -69.91
CA LEU A 435 -7.23 16.44 -70.66
C LEU A 435 -8.36 17.01 -71.52
N GLU A 436 -9.15 17.95 -70.99
CA GLU A 436 -10.20 18.63 -71.75
C GLU A 436 -9.63 19.40 -72.95
N ARG A 437 -8.49 20.08 -72.78
CA ARG A 437 -7.79 20.73 -73.89
C ARG A 437 -7.29 19.72 -74.93
N GLU A 438 -6.71 18.60 -74.51
CA GLU A 438 -6.25 17.55 -75.45
C GLU A 438 -7.43 16.92 -76.21
N VAL A 439 -8.53 16.62 -75.53
CA VAL A 439 -9.74 16.07 -76.14
C VAL A 439 -10.31 17.05 -77.17
N LEU A 440 -10.39 18.34 -76.84
CA LEU A 440 -10.84 19.37 -77.79
C LEU A 440 -9.92 19.44 -79.02
N ALA A 441 -8.60 19.44 -78.83
CA ALA A 441 -7.63 19.46 -79.91
C ALA A 441 -7.76 18.22 -80.82
N ARG A 442 -7.80 17.01 -80.25
CA ARG A 442 -7.98 15.77 -81.02
C ARG A 442 -9.31 15.71 -81.75
N THR A 443 -10.38 16.22 -81.15
CA THR A 443 -11.70 16.26 -81.78
C THR A 443 -11.70 17.19 -82.99
N ALA A 444 -11.04 18.35 -82.88
CA ALA A 444 -10.86 19.28 -84.00
C ALA A 444 -10.02 18.66 -85.15
N ASP A 445 -8.93 17.96 -84.82
CA ASP A 445 -8.10 17.27 -85.80
C ASP A 445 -8.85 16.11 -86.49
N LEU A 446 -9.62 15.33 -85.73
CA LEU A 446 -10.50 14.28 -86.25
C LEU A 446 -11.56 14.83 -87.20
N ASP A 447 -12.23 15.93 -86.83
CA ASP A 447 -13.23 16.58 -87.70
C ASP A 447 -12.58 17.05 -89.01
N LYS A 448 -11.39 17.66 -88.93
CA LYS A 448 -10.62 18.06 -90.11
C LYS A 448 -10.27 16.87 -91.00
N SER A 449 -9.79 15.78 -90.41
CA SER A 449 -9.46 14.55 -91.14
C SER A 449 -10.69 13.91 -91.79
N ASN A 450 -11.82 13.86 -91.09
CA ASN A 450 -13.10 13.38 -91.64
C ASN A 450 -13.58 14.23 -92.82
N ARG A 451 -13.48 15.56 -92.74
CA ARG A 451 -13.81 16.46 -93.87
C ARG A 451 -12.92 16.20 -95.07
N LEU A 452 -11.61 16.01 -94.85
CA LEU A 452 -10.66 15.67 -95.92
C LEU A 452 -10.98 14.31 -96.55
N LEU A 453 -11.30 13.30 -95.74
CA LEU A 453 -11.71 11.98 -96.24
C LEU A 453 -13.01 12.04 -97.05
N LEU A 454 -14.01 12.81 -96.59
CA LEU A 454 -15.25 13.04 -97.33
C LEU A 454 -14.98 13.73 -98.66
N ASP A 455 -14.11 14.73 -98.70
CA ASP A 455 -13.70 15.40 -99.94
C ASP A 455 -12.97 14.45 -100.90
N SER A 456 -12.05 13.63 -100.38
CA SER A 456 -11.38 12.58 -101.16
C SER A 456 -12.35 11.52 -101.69
N LEU A 457 -13.32 11.08 -100.87
CA LEU A 457 -14.38 10.15 -101.28
C LEU A 457 -15.23 10.74 -102.39
N ASN A 458 -15.65 12.00 -102.26
CA ASN A 458 -16.43 12.69 -103.28
C ASN A 458 -15.63 12.81 -104.59
N LYS A 459 -14.34 13.16 -104.52
CA LYS A 459 -13.46 13.22 -105.70
C LYS A 459 -13.29 11.86 -106.37
N LEU A 460 -13.08 10.80 -105.60
CA LEU A 460 -12.96 9.44 -106.11
C LEU A 460 -14.26 8.96 -106.75
N THR A 461 -15.41 9.26 -106.12
CA THR A 461 -16.74 8.94 -106.66
C THR A 461 -16.97 9.68 -107.98
N ALA A 462 -16.66 10.98 -108.04
CA ALA A 462 -16.76 11.77 -109.25
C ALA A 462 -15.82 11.28 -110.37
N ALA A 463 -14.59 10.87 -110.04
CA ALA A 463 -13.65 10.28 -110.98
C ALA A 463 -14.14 8.90 -111.47
N GLN A 464 -14.72 8.09 -110.59
CA GLN A 464 -15.33 6.82 -110.93
C GLN A 464 -16.55 7.02 -111.86
N ASP A 465 -17.41 7.99 -111.57
CA ASP A 465 -18.55 8.34 -112.43
C ASP A 465 -18.07 8.80 -113.81
N GLN A 466 -17.01 9.63 -113.88
CA GLN A 466 -16.38 10.03 -115.13
C GLN A 466 -15.80 8.84 -115.91
N LEU A 467 -15.14 7.90 -115.23
CA LEU A 467 -14.60 6.68 -115.86
C LEU A 467 -15.71 5.77 -116.39
N VAL A 468 -16.79 5.57 -115.64
CA VAL A 468 -17.98 4.83 -116.10
C VAL A 468 -18.61 5.52 -117.32
N GLN A 469 -18.63 6.86 -117.33
CA GLN A 469 -19.13 7.63 -118.45
C GLN A 469 -18.21 7.54 -119.68
N GLN A 470 -16.88 7.55 -119.48
CA GLN A 470 -15.89 7.29 -120.53
C GLN A 470 -15.99 5.87 -121.07
N GLU A 471 -16.18 4.85 -120.23
CA GLU A 471 -16.42 3.47 -120.67
C GLU A 471 -17.71 3.36 -121.49
N LYS A 472 -18.80 4.03 -121.06
CA LYS A 472 -20.03 4.11 -121.86
C LYS A 472 -19.81 4.76 -123.21
N LEU A 473 -19.04 5.85 -123.29
CA LEU A 473 -18.73 6.54 -124.54
C LEU A 473 -17.78 5.74 -125.45
N ALA A 474 -16.82 5.03 -124.87
CA ALA A 474 -15.92 4.12 -125.59
C ALA A 474 -16.66 2.87 -126.11
N SER A 475 -17.61 2.34 -125.33
CA SER A 475 -18.52 1.26 -125.76
C SER A 475 -19.44 1.68 -126.91
N LEU A 476 -19.83 2.96 -126.99
CA LEU A 476 -20.61 3.50 -128.11
C LEU A 476 -19.77 3.75 -129.37
N GLY A 477 -18.45 3.91 -129.25
CA GLY A 477 -17.52 4.11 -130.36
C GLY A 477 -17.05 2.83 -131.06
N GLN A 478 -17.40 1.64 -130.56
CA GLN A 478 -17.08 0.34 -131.19
C GLN A 478 -18.21 -0.22 -132.08
N LEU A 479 -19.32 0.51 -132.26
CA LEU A 479 -20.50 0.04 -133.03
C LEU A 479 -20.70 0.71 -134.40
N THR A 480 -19.72 1.47 -134.89
CA THR A 480 -19.66 2.00 -136.27
C THR A 480 -18.22 2.17 -136.67
#